data_AF-A0A7X7KI61-F1
#
_entry.id   AF-A0A7X7KI61-F1
#
_cell.length_a   1.000
_cell.length_b   1.000
_cell.length_c   1.000
_cell.angle_alpha   90.00
_cell.angle_beta   90.00
_cell.angle_gamma   90.00
#
_symmetry.space_group_name_H-M   'P 1'
#
loop_
_entity.id
_entity.type
_entity.pdbx_description
1 polymer ?
#
loop_
_entity_poly.entity_id
_entity_poly.type
_entity_poly.pdbx_seq_one_letter_code
_entity_poly.pdbx_strand_id
1 'polypeptide(L)'
;ESKAESVEFVALYRPRRKGQTLPSAASLKPIEGGYVLTAELSDGRIKALLPTGDSDALEAEGLASDGVIIVHRLRLDGSVVETLDLREE
;
A
#
# COMPACT_ATOMS: atom_id res chain seq x y z
N GLU A 1 30.35 8.53 3.82
CA GLU A 1 28.91 8.54 3.50
C GLU A 1 28.26 9.69 4.25
N SER A 2 27.53 10.57 3.55
CA SER A 2 26.75 11.63 4.20
C SER A 2 25.39 11.07 4.62
N LYS A 3 24.92 11.48 5.80
CA LYS A 3 23.59 11.12 6.31
C LYS A 3 22.51 11.73 5.40
N ALA A 4 21.44 10.98 5.12
CA ALA A 4 20.28 11.49 4.39
C ALA A 4 19.57 12.60 5.19
N GLU A 5 19.10 13.65 4.50
CA GLU A 5 18.41 14.79 5.11
C GLU A 5 16.95 14.48 5.45
N SER A 6 16.31 13.59 4.67
CA SER A 6 14.97 13.06 4.91
C SER A 6 14.95 11.56 4.64
N VAL A 7 14.11 10.83 5.38
CA VAL A 7 13.89 9.40 5.15
C VAL A 7 12.44 9.05 5.46
N GLU A 8 11.85 8.27 4.58
CA GLU A 8 10.49 7.75 4.70
C GLU A 8 10.56 6.23 4.84
N PHE A 9 9.70 5.66 5.68
CA PHE A 9 9.66 4.22 5.93
C PHE A 9 8.21 3.74 5.97
N VAL A 10 7.98 2.55 5.40
CA VAL A 10 6.70 1.84 5.50
C VAL A 10 6.92 0.56 6.28
N ALA A 11 6.13 0.37 7.34
CA ALA A 11 6.14 -0.85 8.13
C ALA A 11 4.86 -1.65 7.87
N LEU A 12 5.01 -2.92 7.44
CA LEU A 12 3.88 -3.82 7.21
C LEU A 12 3.74 -4.82 8.36
N TYR A 13 2.71 -4.63 9.19
CA TYR A 13 2.37 -5.56 10.26
C TYR A 13 1.30 -6.56 9.78
N ARG A 14 1.55 -7.86 10.00
CA ARG A 14 0.63 -8.94 9.63
C ARG A 14 0.36 -9.85 10.82
N PRO A 15 -0.55 -9.47 11.73
CA PRO A 15 -0.98 -10.34 12.82
C PRO A 15 -1.49 -11.67 12.25
N ARG A 16 -1.06 -12.79 12.85
CA ARG A 16 -1.44 -14.13 12.39
C ARG A 16 -1.59 -15.09 13.55
N ARG A 17 -2.39 -16.14 13.35
CA ARG A 17 -2.53 -17.22 14.35
C ARG A 17 -1.26 -18.07 14.37
N LYS A 18 -0.95 -18.65 15.54
CA LYS A 18 0.13 -19.65 15.67
C LYS A 18 -0.15 -20.82 14.73
N GLY A 19 0.86 -21.20 13.93
CA GLY A 19 0.75 -22.28 12.94
C GLY A 19 0.12 -21.89 11.61
N GLN A 20 -0.36 -20.65 11.46
CA GLN A 20 -0.89 -20.17 10.18
C GLN A 20 0.27 -19.82 9.24
N THR A 21 0.34 -20.50 8.10
CA THR A 21 1.21 -20.12 6.97
C THR A 21 0.46 -19.10 6.13
N LEU A 22 1.07 -17.94 5.90
CA LEU A 22 0.55 -16.88 5.05
C LEU A 22 1.58 -16.53 3.98
N PRO A 23 1.15 -16.08 2.80
CA PRO A 23 2.04 -15.42 1.86
C PRO A 23 2.78 -14.28 2.57
N SER A 24 4.11 -14.30 2.53
CA SER A 24 4.96 -13.27 3.13
C SER A 24 5.43 -12.23 2.09
N ALA A 25 5.15 -12.45 0.81
CA ALA A 25 5.53 -11.55 -0.27
C ALA A 25 4.88 -10.18 -0.11
N ALA A 26 5.72 -9.15 -0.12
CA ALA A 26 5.32 -7.76 -0.22
C ALA A 26 6.39 -7.00 -0.99
N SER A 27 5.99 -5.97 -1.71
CA SER A 27 6.89 -5.06 -2.42
C SER A 27 6.45 -3.62 -2.19
N LEU A 28 7.43 -2.73 -2.05
CA LEU A 28 7.22 -1.30 -2.01
C LEU A 28 7.94 -0.71 -3.23
N LYS A 29 7.17 -0.14 -4.16
CA LYS A 29 7.68 0.47 -5.37
C LYS A 29 7.60 1.99 -5.23
N PRO A 30 8.73 2.72 -5.31
CA PRO A 30 8.68 4.18 -5.38
C PRO A 30 8.06 4.62 -6.71
N ILE A 31 7.26 5.68 -6.65
CA ILE A 31 6.71 6.41 -7.77
C ILE A 31 7.00 7.90 -7.56
N GLU A 32 6.78 8.74 -8.58
CA GLU A 32 6.80 10.18 -8.38
C GLU A 32 5.69 10.57 -7.38
N GLY A 33 6.04 11.29 -6.31
CA GLY A 33 5.12 11.72 -5.26
C GLY A 33 4.69 10.67 -4.23
N GLY A 34 5.29 9.47 -4.23
CA GLY A 34 5.06 8.51 -3.14
C GLY A 34 5.41 7.06 -3.48
N TYR A 35 4.57 6.14 -3.00
CA TYR A 35 4.83 4.70 -3.12
C TYR A 35 3.58 3.89 -3.47
N VAL A 36 3.80 2.76 -4.13
CA VAL A 36 2.81 1.68 -4.20
C VAL A 36 3.28 0.49 -3.37
N LEU A 37 2.50 0.12 -2.37
CA LEU A 37 2.68 -1.11 -1.61
C LEU A 37 1.81 -2.21 -2.21
N THR A 38 2.40 -3.35 -2.55
CA THR A 38 1.67 -4.58 -2.87
C THR A 38 1.98 -5.63 -1.82
N ALA A 39 0.97 -6.31 -1.29
CA ALA A 39 1.15 -7.38 -0.32
C ALA A 39 0.20 -8.55 -0.61
N GLU A 40 0.73 -9.76 -0.69
CA GLU A 40 -0.10 -10.96 -0.91
C GLU A 40 -0.82 -11.37 0.38
N LEU A 41 -2.07 -11.82 0.23
CA LEU A 41 -2.93 -12.41 1.25
C LEU A 41 -3.24 -13.86 0.88
N SER A 42 -3.76 -14.66 1.82
CA SER A 42 -4.15 -16.05 1.54
C SER A 42 -5.26 -16.18 0.49
N ASP A 43 -6.08 -15.16 0.32
CA ASP A 43 -7.25 -15.16 -0.57
C ASP A 43 -7.22 -14.02 -1.61
N GLY A 44 -6.04 -13.44 -1.84
CA GLY A 44 -5.89 -12.33 -2.78
C GLY A 44 -4.67 -11.48 -2.48
N ARG A 45 -4.82 -10.17 -2.61
CA ARG A 45 -3.74 -9.22 -2.32
C ARG A 45 -4.28 -7.85 -1.94
N ILE A 46 -3.40 -7.03 -1.40
CA ILE A 46 -3.62 -5.61 -1.18
C ILE A 46 -2.73 -4.83 -2.15
N LYS A 47 -3.28 -3.77 -2.74
CA LYS A 47 -2.51 -2.68 -3.34
C LYS A 47 -2.85 -1.39 -2.61
N ALA A 48 -1.84 -0.66 -2.14
CA ALA A 48 -2.03 0.63 -1.51
C ALA A 48 -1.22 1.70 -2.24
N LEU A 49 -1.84 2.85 -2.47
CA LEU A 49 -1.20 4.07 -2.94
C LEU A 49 -0.93 4.94 -1.71
N LEU A 50 0.34 5.27 -1.51
CA LEU A 50 0.85 5.98 -0.33
C LEU A 50 1.48 7.30 -0.81
N PRO A 51 0.69 8.38 -0.94
CA PRO A 51 1.20 9.73 -1.17
C PRO A 51 2.17 10.16 -0.07
N THR A 52 3.17 10.97 -0.43
CA THR A 52 4.03 11.65 0.55
C THR A 52 3.66 13.13 0.75
N GLY A 53 2.78 13.67 -0.10
CA GLY A 53 2.20 15.00 0.04
C GLY A 53 0.68 14.95 0.20
N ASP A 54 0.15 15.85 1.03
CA ASP A 54 -1.26 15.86 1.45
C ASP A 54 -2.24 16.39 0.40
N SER A 55 -1.75 16.92 -0.73
CA SER A 55 -2.56 17.55 -1.78
C SER A 55 -2.19 17.14 -3.20
N ASP A 56 -1.29 16.17 -3.34
CA ASP A 56 -0.78 15.76 -4.64
C ASP A 56 -1.68 14.69 -5.26
N ALA A 57 -2.24 15.00 -6.42
CA ALA A 57 -2.96 14.02 -7.21
C ALA A 57 -2.00 12.94 -7.72
N LEU A 58 -2.28 11.69 -7.38
CA LEU A 58 -1.44 10.55 -7.69
C LEU A 58 -2.26 9.45 -8.33
N GLU A 59 -1.76 8.90 -9.42
CA GLU A 59 -2.36 7.76 -10.09
C GLU A 59 -1.31 6.68 -10.34
N ALA A 60 -1.58 5.46 -9.89
CA ALA A 60 -0.72 4.32 -10.16
C ALA A 60 -1.49 3.01 -10.00
N GLU A 61 -1.19 2.03 -10.85
CA GLU A 61 -1.66 0.64 -10.68
C GLU A 61 -3.19 0.48 -10.57
N GLY A 62 -3.95 1.40 -11.16
CA GLY A 62 -5.41 1.45 -11.11
C GLY A 62 -5.98 2.11 -9.85
N LEU A 63 -5.14 2.76 -9.05
CA LEU A 63 -5.49 3.59 -7.90
C LEU A 63 -5.33 5.06 -8.29
N ALA A 64 -6.20 5.92 -7.77
CA ALA A 64 -6.11 7.37 -7.87
C ALA A 64 -6.34 7.97 -6.47
N SER A 65 -5.57 8.98 -6.11
CA SER A 65 -5.61 9.67 -4.82
C SER A 65 -5.41 11.17 -5.03
N ASP A 66 -6.00 11.99 -4.16
CA ASP A 66 -5.81 13.44 -4.04
C ASP A 66 -4.98 13.83 -2.80
N GLY A 67 -4.00 12.99 -2.44
CA GLY A 67 -3.13 13.18 -1.27
C GLY A 67 -3.46 12.29 -0.08
N VAL A 68 -4.48 11.43 -0.21
CA VAL A 68 -4.93 10.49 0.83
C VAL A 68 -4.42 9.08 0.57
N ILE A 69 -4.26 8.27 1.62
CA ILE A 69 -3.92 6.86 1.41
C ILE A 69 -5.15 6.12 0.85
N ILE A 70 -4.97 5.44 -0.27
CA ILE A 70 -6.00 4.57 -0.86
C ILE A 70 -5.51 3.12 -0.82
N VAL A 71 -6.39 2.22 -0.39
CA VAL A 71 -6.09 0.78 -0.29
C VAL A 71 -7.16 -0.02 -1.02
N HIS A 72 -6.77 -0.78 -2.03
CA HIS A 72 -7.61 -1.81 -2.63
C HIS A 72 -7.30 -3.17 -2.04
N ARG A 73 -8.34 -3.86 -1.56
CA ARG A 73 -8.32 -5.30 -1.32
C ARG A 73 -8.82 -6.01 -2.58
N LEU A 74 -8.00 -6.89 -3.13
CA LEU A 74 -8.27 -7.61 -4.38
C LEU A 74 -8.39 -9.11 -4.07
N ARG A 75 -9.28 -9.82 -4.77
CA ARG A 75 -9.29 -11.28 -4.81
C ARG A 75 -8.15 -11.82 -5.66
N LEU A 76 -7.94 -13.14 -5.65
CA LEU A 76 -6.98 -13.84 -6.50
C LEU A 76 -7.20 -13.58 -8.00
N ASP A 77 -8.44 -13.38 -8.44
CA ASP A 77 -8.79 -13.06 -9.83
C ASP A 77 -8.56 -11.59 -10.21
N GLY A 78 -8.10 -10.76 -9.26
CA GLY A 78 -7.88 -9.34 -9.45
C GLY A 78 -9.13 -8.46 -9.31
N SER A 79 -10.30 -9.03 -9.01
CA SER A 79 -11.49 -8.24 -8.71
C SER A 79 -11.32 -7.46 -7.40
N VAL A 80 -11.76 -6.20 -7.38
CA VAL A 80 -11.79 -5.39 -6.16
C VAL A 80 -12.88 -5.93 -5.24
N VAL A 81 -12.49 -6.26 -4.02
CA VAL A 81 -13.41 -6.58 -2.93
C VAL A 81 -13.85 -5.31 -2.22
N GLU A 82 -12.89 -4.42 -1.96
CA GLU A 82 -13.09 -3.24 -1.15
C GLU A 82 -12.02 -2.19 -1.48
N THR A 83 -12.42 -0.92 -1.39
CA THR A 83 -11.55 0.25 -1.46
C THR A 83 -11.70 1.00 -0.16
N LEU A 84 -10.59 1.21 0.55
CA LEU A 84 -10.51 2.06 1.71
C LEU A 84 -9.82 3.38 1.33
N ASP A 85 -10.44 4.48 1.73
CA ASP A 85 -9.95 5.84 1.59
C ASP A 85 -9.72 6.38 3.01
N LEU A 86 -8.46 6.69 3.35
CA LEU A 86 -8.06 7.06 4.71
C LEU A 86 -7.96 8.59 4.86
N ARG A 87 -9.08 9.29 4.65
CA ARG A 87 -9.21 10.69 5.07
C ARG A 87 -9.32 10.76 6.60
N GLU A 88 -8.58 11.68 7.22
CA GLU A 88 -8.80 12.05 8.63
C GLU A 88 -10.18 12.71 8.78
N GLU A 89 -10.97 12.30 9.77
CA GLU A 89 -12.27 12.90 10.12
C GLU A 89 -12.14 14.20 10.92
#